data_AF-A0A0K8V6C5-F1
#
_entry.id   AF-A0A0K8V6C5-F1
#
_cell.length_a   1.000
_cell.length_b   1.000
_cell.length_c   1.000
_cell.angle_alpha   90.00
_cell.angle_beta   90.00
_cell.angle_gamma   90.00
#
_symmetry.space_group_name_H-M   'P 1'
#
loop_
_entity.id
_entity.type
_entity.pdbx_description
1 polymer ?
#
loop_
_entity_poly.entity_id
_entity_poly.type
_entity_poly.pdbx_seq_one_letter_code
_entity_poly.pdbx_strand_id
1 'polypeptide(L)'
;MAVDASPTAKNGSNGAAPATSGPLKGNKVKSDEMEVDSMAKAPVAATRVEDDEKPSTSNGDAVGEEIADVDNDAASNLQLAWEILELADKIFSRQGGEGMSNLAEVRTELANIEFENNLPEAARDDYMKALKIYCEMPPNYRRAMAEIHYKIGLTYLMQQMNKEGAESLKAACELIDGEIKEMQECEEELSEKRKNKIQDLEETKQEIWAKISEIEETQAQNVAEVRAALDSYIKPIGASTDSNGAGSSTAAGSASTVGASSSSAAKPTDISHLIKRKKPSENAESEVGASPAKRPTA
;
A
#
# COMPACT_ATOMS: atom_id res chain seq x y z
N MET A 1 55.09 -44.21 -2.99
CA MET A 1 54.70 -45.54 -3.50
C MET A 1 53.41 -45.34 -4.30
N ALA A 2 53.47 -45.67 -5.60
CA ALA A 2 52.41 -45.77 -6.64
C ALA A 2 51.51 -44.53 -6.87
N VAL A 3 51.72 -43.63 -7.86
CA VAL A 3 51.70 -43.67 -9.36
C VAL A 3 50.30 -43.56 -10.02
N ASP A 4 50.05 -42.36 -10.58
CA ASP A 4 49.59 -41.97 -11.94
C ASP A 4 48.65 -42.85 -12.82
N ALA A 5 47.91 -42.11 -13.66
CA ALA A 5 47.49 -42.39 -15.04
C ALA A 5 45.99 -42.64 -15.34
N SER A 6 45.39 -41.68 -16.05
CA SER A 6 44.38 -41.93 -17.10
C SER A 6 45.02 -42.66 -18.29
N PRO A 7 44.24 -43.36 -19.16
CA PRO A 7 43.95 -42.77 -20.47
C PRO A 7 42.62 -43.19 -21.15
N THR A 8 42.31 -42.42 -22.19
CA THR A 8 41.26 -42.46 -23.22
C THR A 8 41.41 -43.60 -24.25
N ALA A 9 40.30 -44.18 -24.78
CA ALA A 9 40.11 -44.70 -26.16
C ALA A 9 38.65 -45.19 -26.36
N LYS A 10 37.83 -44.59 -27.24
CA LYS A 10 37.63 -44.84 -28.70
C LYS A 10 37.00 -46.20 -29.09
N ASN A 11 35.70 -46.17 -29.46
CA ASN A 11 35.08 -46.71 -30.70
C ASN A 11 33.55 -46.57 -30.55
N GLY A 12 32.73 -46.09 -31.48
CA GLY A 12 32.91 -45.83 -32.91
C GLY A 12 31.84 -46.60 -33.71
N SER A 13 31.05 -45.86 -34.51
CA SER A 13 30.30 -46.32 -35.71
C SER A 13 28.96 -47.03 -35.46
N ASN A 14 27.87 -46.91 -36.24
CA ASN A 14 27.40 -46.02 -37.32
C ASN A 14 25.97 -46.47 -37.68
N GLY A 15 25.17 -45.60 -38.32
CA GLY A 15 23.95 -46.00 -39.04
C GLY A 15 22.88 -44.91 -38.98
N ALA A 16 23.09 -43.74 -39.58
CA ALA A 16 22.88 -43.44 -41.01
C ALA A 16 21.41 -43.58 -41.45
N ALA A 17 20.78 -42.43 -41.64
CA ALA A 17 19.60 -42.21 -42.46
C ALA A 17 19.84 -42.66 -43.92
N PRO A 18 18.79 -42.66 -44.75
CA PRO A 18 18.74 -41.51 -45.66
C PRO A 18 17.34 -40.92 -45.87
N ALA A 19 17.38 -39.63 -46.22
CA ALA A 19 16.30 -38.81 -46.71
C ALA A 19 15.87 -39.22 -48.13
N THR A 20 14.60 -38.96 -48.46
CA THR A 20 14.21 -38.59 -49.84
C THR A 20 13.05 -37.58 -49.80
N SER A 21 13.25 -36.52 -50.58
CA SER A 21 12.47 -35.29 -50.75
C SER A 21 11.41 -35.37 -51.87
N GLY A 22 10.19 -34.84 -51.61
CA GLY A 22 9.23 -34.15 -52.52
C GLY A 22 8.80 -34.81 -53.85
N PRO A 23 7.84 -34.24 -54.65
CA PRO A 23 7.13 -32.96 -54.49
C PRO A 23 5.60 -32.95 -54.84
N LEU A 24 4.91 -31.86 -54.42
CA LEU A 24 3.80 -31.10 -55.05
C LEU A 24 2.50 -31.78 -55.57
N LYS A 25 1.37 -31.43 -54.93
CA LYS A 25 0.03 -31.09 -55.50
C LYS A 25 -0.86 -30.66 -54.32
N GLY A 26 -1.35 -29.44 -54.18
CA GLY A 26 -2.18 -28.72 -55.13
C GLY A 26 -3.65 -29.08 -54.89
N ASN A 27 -4.33 -28.40 -53.96
CA ASN A 27 -5.79 -28.28 -54.04
C ASN A 27 -6.29 -26.98 -53.39
N LYS A 28 -7.00 -26.23 -54.22
CA LYS A 28 -7.63 -24.94 -54.03
C LYS A 28 -9.13 -25.16 -54.24
N VAL A 29 -9.96 -24.86 -53.25
CA VAL A 29 -11.42 -24.67 -53.35
C VAL A 29 -11.71 -23.68 -52.21
N LYS A 30 -11.88 -22.36 -52.38
CA LYS A 30 -12.81 -21.53 -53.16
C LYS A 30 -14.28 -21.68 -52.74
N SER A 31 -14.76 -20.58 -52.12
CA SER A 31 -16.11 -19.99 -52.11
C SER A 31 -17.27 -20.83 -51.56
N ASP A 32 -17.88 -20.34 -50.48
CA ASP A 32 -19.25 -19.86 -50.59
C ASP A 32 -19.42 -18.57 -49.77
N GLU A 33 -19.69 -17.50 -50.51
CA GLU A 33 -20.25 -16.25 -50.03
C GLU A 33 -21.75 -16.45 -49.88
N MET A 34 -22.35 -15.97 -48.79
CA MET A 34 -23.79 -15.70 -48.79
C MET A 34 -24.01 -14.28 -48.26
N GLU A 35 -24.12 -13.36 -49.22
CA GLU A 35 -24.86 -12.12 -49.07
C GLU A 35 -26.27 -12.42 -48.54
N VAL A 36 -26.72 -11.62 -47.57
CA VAL A 36 -28.13 -11.27 -47.47
C VAL A 36 -28.22 -9.75 -47.38
N ASP A 37 -28.41 -9.19 -48.57
CA ASP A 37 -29.33 -8.15 -48.96
C ASP A 37 -29.59 -6.94 -48.03
N SER A 38 -29.39 -5.80 -48.66
CA SER A 38 -29.65 -4.45 -48.18
C SER A 38 -31.11 -4.10 -48.46
N MET A 39 -31.83 -3.51 -47.51
CA MET A 39 -33.00 -2.69 -47.82
C MET A 39 -32.85 -1.30 -47.21
N ALA A 40 -32.96 -0.31 -48.08
CA ALA A 40 -32.59 1.07 -47.88
C ALA A 40 -33.74 1.97 -47.38
N LYS A 41 -33.34 3.07 -46.71
CA LYS A 41 -33.85 4.46 -46.85
C LYS A 41 -35.27 4.77 -46.30
N ALA A 42 -35.58 5.86 -45.57
CA ALA A 42 -34.90 6.95 -44.86
C ALA A 42 -36.00 7.71 -44.04
N PRO A 43 -35.97 9.04 -43.77
CA PRO A 43 -35.58 9.62 -42.49
C PRO A 43 -36.68 10.52 -41.85
N VAL A 44 -36.58 10.82 -40.55
CA VAL A 44 -37.23 11.97 -39.91
C VAL A 44 -36.37 12.44 -38.73
N ALA A 45 -35.69 13.58 -38.89
CA ALA A 45 -36.02 14.88 -38.26
C ALA A 45 -35.71 14.89 -36.75
N ALA A 46 -34.50 15.28 -36.36
CA ALA A 46 -34.07 16.67 -36.08
C ALA A 46 -34.54 17.21 -34.72
N THR A 47 -33.65 17.14 -33.73
CA THR A 47 -33.47 18.27 -32.79
C THR A 47 -32.00 18.32 -32.34
N ARG A 48 -31.35 19.39 -32.78
CA ARG A 48 -30.05 19.89 -32.33
C ARG A 48 -30.32 20.81 -31.15
N VAL A 49 -29.63 20.62 -30.04
CA VAL A 49 -29.27 21.68 -29.10
C VAL A 49 -27.86 21.35 -28.61
N GLU A 50 -26.89 22.00 -29.23
CA GLU A 50 -25.65 22.34 -28.54
C GLU A 50 -25.90 23.72 -27.93
N ASP A 51 -25.60 23.88 -26.64
CA ASP A 51 -24.91 25.07 -26.20
C ASP A 51 -24.05 24.76 -24.98
N ASP A 52 -22.85 25.28 -25.06
CA ASP A 52 -21.68 25.04 -24.23
C ASP A 52 -21.54 26.27 -23.33
N GLU A 53 -21.77 26.15 -22.02
CA GLU A 53 -21.26 27.14 -21.06
C GLU A 53 -20.83 26.46 -19.75
N LYS A 54 -19.52 26.34 -19.59
CA LYS A 54 -18.81 26.35 -18.30
C LYS A 54 -18.02 27.67 -18.24
N PRO A 55 -17.56 28.15 -17.07
CA PRO A 55 -18.12 28.19 -15.72
C PRO A 55 -18.29 29.64 -15.22
N SER A 56 -19.27 29.93 -14.35
CA SER A 56 -19.32 31.22 -13.65
C SER A 56 -18.88 31.07 -12.20
N THR A 57 -17.80 31.76 -11.86
CA THR A 57 -17.33 31.98 -10.49
C THR A 57 -18.25 33.00 -9.82
N SER A 58 -19.00 32.60 -8.80
CA SER A 58 -19.58 33.58 -7.87
C SER A 58 -19.38 33.09 -6.45
N ASN A 59 -18.34 33.64 -5.84
CA ASN A 59 -18.10 33.63 -4.40
C ASN A 59 -19.31 34.32 -3.72
N GLY A 60 -20.15 33.53 -3.06
CA GLY A 60 -21.25 34.00 -2.23
C GLY A 60 -21.20 33.26 -0.90
N ASP A 61 -20.59 33.92 0.07
CA ASP A 61 -20.45 33.52 1.47
C ASP A 61 -21.79 33.04 2.07
N ALA A 62 -21.85 31.75 2.39
CA ALA A 62 -22.85 31.13 3.26
C ALA A 62 -22.12 30.19 4.22
N VAL A 63 -21.37 30.77 5.15
CA VAL A 63 -20.96 30.07 6.37
C VAL A 63 -22.21 29.78 7.20
N GLY A 64 -22.62 28.52 7.24
CA GLY A 64 -23.66 28.04 8.14
C GLY A 64 -24.02 26.56 7.93
N GLU A 65 -23.32 25.67 8.63
CA GLU A 65 -23.71 24.27 8.91
C GLU A 65 -24.02 23.35 7.70
N GLU A 66 -23.01 23.00 6.90
CA GLU A 66 -23.09 21.88 5.93
C GLU A 66 -21.80 21.04 5.98
N ILE A 67 -21.40 20.61 7.18
CA ILE A 67 -20.27 19.66 7.35
C ILE A 67 -20.79 18.31 7.86
N ALA A 68 -22.01 18.26 8.40
CA ALA A 68 -22.57 17.03 8.97
C ALA A 68 -23.19 16.07 7.93
N ASP A 69 -23.72 16.57 6.81
CA ASP A 69 -24.37 15.71 5.79
C ASP A 69 -23.37 15.13 4.77
N VAL A 70 -22.27 15.82 4.48
CA VAL A 70 -21.28 15.37 3.47
C VAL A 70 -20.56 14.09 3.89
N ASP A 71 -20.17 13.98 5.17
CA ASP A 71 -19.50 12.77 5.69
C ASP A 71 -20.45 11.57 5.72
N ASN A 72 -21.74 11.80 6.00
CA ASN A 72 -22.76 10.75 6.00
C ASN A 72 -23.03 10.24 4.57
N ASP A 73 -23.09 11.14 3.60
CA ASP A 73 -23.23 10.78 2.19
C ASP A 73 -21.98 10.08 1.64
N ALA A 74 -20.77 10.50 2.03
CA ALA A 74 -19.52 9.85 1.62
C ALA A 74 -19.43 8.40 2.14
N ALA A 75 -19.74 8.17 3.42
CA ALA A 75 -19.77 6.83 3.99
C ALA A 75 -20.82 5.94 3.31
N SER A 76 -22.01 6.49 3.03
CA SER A 76 -23.07 5.80 2.28
C SER A 76 -22.64 5.46 0.84
N ASN A 77 -21.99 6.39 0.16
CA ASN A 77 -21.48 6.20 -1.21
C ASN A 77 -20.39 5.13 -1.26
N LEU A 78 -19.50 5.11 -0.27
CA LEU A 78 -18.42 4.13 -0.18
C LEU A 78 -18.95 2.72 0.09
N GLN A 79 -19.97 2.60 0.95
CA GLN A 79 -20.68 1.35 1.17
C GLN A 79 -21.36 0.83 -0.10
N LEU A 80 -22.05 1.71 -0.84
CA LEU A 80 -22.66 1.34 -2.12
C LEU A 80 -21.60 0.89 -3.15
N ALA A 81 -20.47 1.58 -3.22
CA ALA A 81 -19.36 1.20 -4.10
C ALA A 81 -18.83 -0.19 -3.75
N TRP A 82 -18.64 -0.49 -2.46
CA TRP A 82 -18.24 -1.81 -1.98
C TRP A 82 -19.25 -2.90 -2.40
N GLU A 83 -20.55 -2.66 -2.21
CA GLU A 83 -21.61 -3.61 -2.60
C GLU A 83 -21.62 -3.90 -4.11
N ILE A 84 -21.41 -2.88 -4.93
CA ILE A 84 -21.32 -3.01 -6.39
C ILE A 84 -20.07 -3.81 -6.77
N LEU A 85 -18.92 -3.52 -6.17
CA LEU A 85 -17.67 -4.23 -6.43
C LEU A 85 -17.72 -5.68 -5.96
N GLU A 86 -18.36 -5.97 -4.84
CA GLU A 86 -18.63 -7.32 -4.33
C GLU A 86 -19.49 -8.14 -5.31
N LEU A 87 -20.44 -7.51 -6.00
CA LEU A 87 -21.20 -8.15 -7.06
C LEU A 87 -20.33 -8.37 -8.30
N ALA A 88 -19.50 -7.38 -8.66
CA ALA A 88 -18.58 -7.47 -9.79
C ALA A 88 -17.54 -8.59 -9.60
N ASP A 89 -16.96 -8.76 -8.40
CA ASP A 89 -16.02 -9.86 -8.08
C ASP A 89 -16.68 -11.22 -8.36
N LYS A 90 -17.93 -11.40 -7.93
CA LYS A 90 -18.69 -12.64 -8.16
C LYS A 90 -18.95 -12.89 -9.64
N ILE A 91 -19.19 -11.83 -10.43
CA ILE A 91 -19.42 -11.93 -11.87
C ILE A 91 -18.10 -12.29 -12.60
N PHE A 92 -17.04 -11.53 -12.37
CA PHE A 92 -15.75 -11.75 -13.04
C PHE A 92 -15.10 -13.08 -12.62
N SER A 93 -15.27 -13.50 -11.36
CA SER A 93 -14.86 -14.84 -10.91
C SER A 93 -15.55 -15.96 -11.70
N ARG A 94 -16.81 -15.79 -12.10
CA ARG A 94 -17.55 -16.78 -12.91
C ARG A 94 -17.14 -16.78 -14.38
N GLN A 95 -16.59 -15.68 -14.88
CA GLN A 95 -16.09 -15.57 -16.26
C GLN A 95 -14.75 -16.30 -16.46
N GLY A 96 -14.04 -16.66 -15.38
CA GLY A 96 -12.76 -17.36 -15.47
C GLY A 96 -11.69 -16.50 -16.14
N GLY A 97 -10.96 -17.06 -17.11
CA GLY A 97 -9.82 -16.40 -17.74
C GLY A 97 -10.15 -15.03 -18.38
N GLU A 98 -11.32 -14.89 -19.01
CA GLU A 98 -11.75 -13.63 -19.62
C GLU A 98 -12.03 -12.53 -18.57
N GLY A 99 -12.36 -12.93 -17.34
CA GLY A 99 -12.63 -12.02 -16.24
C GLY A 99 -11.40 -11.64 -15.40
N MET A 100 -10.23 -12.25 -15.61
CA MET A 100 -9.08 -12.11 -14.70
C MET A 100 -8.59 -10.67 -14.54
N SER A 101 -8.45 -9.90 -15.63
CA SER A 101 -7.99 -8.51 -15.55
C SER A 101 -8.97 -7.67 -14.73
N ASN A 102 -10.27 -7.76 -15.04
CA ASN A 102 -11.32 -7.04 -14.31
C ASN A 102 -11.41 -7.50 -12.85
N LEU A 103 -11.21 -8.80 -12.58
CA LEU A 103 -11.23 -9.35 -11.23
C LEU A 103 -10.08 -8.80 -10.39
N ALA A 104 -8.89 -8.66 -10.98
CA ALA A 104 -7.72 -8.09 -10.30
C ALA A 104 -7.94 -6.60 -9.97
N GLU A 105 -8.51 -5.85 -10.91
CA GLU A 105 -8.89 -4.44 -10.71
C GLU A 105 -9.98 -4.27 -9.65
N VAL A 106 -11.06 -5.05 -9.71
CA VAL A 106 -12.14 -5.02 -8.70
C VAL A 106 -11.62 -5.28 -7.30
N ARG A 107 -10.75 -6.29 -7.13
CA ARG A 107 -10.13 -6.58 -5.82
C ARG A 107 -9.18 -5.50 -5.35
N THR A 108 -8.50 -4.83 -6.27
CA THR A 108 -7.66 -3.66 -5.94
C THR A 108 -8.53 -2.51 -5.44
N GLU A 109 -9.69 -2.28 -6.06
CA GLU A 109 -10.62 -1.24 -5.62
C GLU A 109 -11.34 -1.58 -4.31
N LEU A 110 -11.73 -2.84 -4.08
CA LEU A 110 -12.22 -3.29 -2.78
C LEU A 110 -11.20 -2.99 -1.67
N ALA A 111 -9.92 -3.31 -1.92
CA ALA A 111 -8.84 -3.00 -0.99
C ALA A 111 -8.64 -1.48 -0.77
N ASN A 112 -8.79 -0.65 -1.81
CA ASN A 112 -8.74 0.81 -1.67
C ASN A 112 -9.87 1.32 -0.76
N ILE A 113 -11.08 0.79 -0.92
CA ILE A 113 -12.24 1.12 -0.07
C ILE A 113 -12.00 0.71 1.39
N GLU A 114 -11.49 -0.50 1.62
CA GLU A 114 -11.17 -0.99 2.96
C GLU A 114 -10.06 -0.17 3.61
N PHE A 115 -9.06 0.25 2.83
CA PHE A 115 -7.99 1.13 3.30
C PHE A 115 -8.54 2.49 3.76
N GLU A 116 -9.41 3.12 2.96
CA GLU A 116 -10.07 4.39 3.29
C GLU A 116 -10.95 4.28 4.54
N ASN A 117 -11.60 3.13 4.72
CA ASN A 117 -12.39 2.82 5.93
C ASN A 117 -11.53 2.50 7.16
N ASN A 118 -10.21 2.70 7.11
CA ASN A 118 -9.27 2.37 8.18
C ASN A 118 -9.31 0.88 8.59
N LEU A 119 -9.52 -0.01 7.61
CA LEU A 119 -9.47 -1.47 7.77
C LEU A 119 -8.22 -2.04 7.07
N PRO A 120 -6.99 -1.78 7.58
CA PRO A 120 -5.76 -2.13 6.89
C PRO A 120 -5.55 -3.63 6.70
N GLU A 121 -6.09 -4.47 7.59
CA GLU A 121 -5.95 -5.93 7.50
C GLU A 121 -6.80 -6.49 6.36
N ALA A 122 -8.05 -6.05 6.27
CA ALA A 122 -8.94 -6.41 5.17
C ALA A 122 -8.35 -5.93 3.85
N ALA A 123 -7.93 -4.66 3.79
CA ALA A 123 -7.31 -4.09 2.61
C ALA A 123 -6.11 -4.91 2.12
N ARG A 124 -5.26 -5.37 3.04
CA ARG A 124 -4.14 -6.27 2.67
C ARG A 124 -4.61 -7.59 2.07
N ASP A 125 -5.62 -8.21 2.67
CA ASP A 125 -6.13 -9.48 2.17
C ASP A 125 -6.63 -9.31 0.72
N ASP A 126 -7.34 -8.23 0.43
CA ASP A 126 -7.84 -7.93 -0.92
C ASP A 126 -6.72 -7.53 -1.89
N TYR A 127 -5.76 -6.72 -1.47
CA TYR A 127 -4.55 -6.44 -2.25
C TYR A 127 -3.77 -7.72 -2.58
N MET A 128 -3.63 -8.66 -1.63
CA MET A 128 -2.96 -9.93 -1.85
C MET A 128 -3.73 -10.83 -2.82
N LYS A 129 -5.07 -10.83 -2.75
CA LYS A 129 -5.92 -11.54 -3.73
C LYS A 129 -5.76 -10.96 -5.13
N ALA A 130 -5.65 -9.63 -5.27
CA ALA A 130 -5.39 -8.97 -6.54
C ALA A 130 -3.98 -9.29 -7.08
N LEU A 131 -2.96 -9.19 -6.22
CA LEU A 131 -1.56 -9.49 -6.56
C LEU A 131 -1.42 -10.92 -7.09
N LYS A 132 -2.10 -11.89 -6.47
CA LYS A 132 -2.10 -13.28 -6.94
C LYS A 132 -2.59 -13.41 -8.37
N ILE A 133 -3.65 -12.69 -8.75
CA ILE A 133 -4.16 -12.71 -10.12
C ILE A 133 -3.15 -12.06 -11.07
N TYR A 134 -2.59 -10.89 -10.72
CA TYR A 134 -1.57 -10.24 -11.54
C TYR A 134 -0.34 -11.12 -11.79
N CYS A 135 0.08 -11.94 -10.81
CA CYS A 135 1.16 -12.91 -10.97
C CYS A 135 0.83 -14.06 -11.96
N GLU A 136 -0.45 -14.39 -12.14
CA GLU A 136 -0.90 -15.43 -13.08
C GLU A 136 -1.12 -14.87 -14.50
N MET A 137 -1.17 -13.54 -14.64
CA MET A 137 -1.34 -12.84 -15.92
C MET A 137 0.01 -12.56 -16.62
N PRO A 138 0.02 -12.18 -17.91
CA PRO A 138 1.26 -11.90 -18.64
C PRO A 138 2.07 -10.74 -18.01
N PRO A 139 3.37 -10.58 -18.36
CA PRO A 139 4.28 -9.70 -17.63
C PRO A 139 3.96 -8.19 -17.73
N ASN A 140 3.00 -7.78 -18.57
CA ASN A 140 2.59 -6.39 -18.77
C ASN A 140 1.94 -5.73 -17.54
N TYR A 141 1.76 -6.47 -16.44
CA TYR A 141 1.16 -5.97 -15.20
C TYR A 141 2.18 -5.63 -14.10
N ARG A 142 3.49 -5.64 -14.40
CA ARG A 142 4.54 -5.36 -13.40
C ARG A 142 4.36 -4.02 -12.69
N ARG A 143 3.90 -2.98 -13.41
CA ARG A 143 3.58 -1.67 -12.82
C ARG A 143 2.40 -1.74 -11.83
N ALA A 144 1.33 -2.47 -12.18
CA ALA A 144 0.18 -2.65 -11.29
C ALA A 144 0.58 -3.44 -10.02
N MET A 145 1.41 -4.47 -10.18
CA MET A 145 1.97 -5.21 -9.04
C MET A 145 2.82 -4.31 -8.14
N ALA A 146 3.64 -3.42 -8.71
CA ALA A 146 4.46 -2.48 -7.94
C ALA A 146 3.58 -1.52 -7.13
N GLU A 147 2.50 -1.00 -7.73
CA GLU A 147 1.52 -0.18 -7.04
C GLU A 147 0.84 -0.92 -5.88
N ILE A 148 0.47 -2.18 -6.07
CA ILE A 148 -0.14 -3.00 -5.01
C ILE A 148 0.85 -3.23 -3.87
N HIS A 149 2.11 -3.56 -4.16
CA HIS A 149 3.13 -3.68 -3.12
C HIS A 149 3.35 -2.37 -2.36
N TYR A 150 3.30 -1.24 -3.06
CA TYR A 150 3.35 0.08 -2.43
C TYR A 150 2.17 0.28 -1.47
N LYS A 151 0.94 0.00 -1.91
CA LYS A 151 -0.28 0.11 -1.10
C LYS A 151 -0.29 -0.86 0.09
N ILE A 152 0.15 -2.11 -0.08
CA ILE A 152 0.38 -3.06 1.03
C ILE A 152 1.38 -2.47 2.03
N GLY A 153 2.48 -1.87 1.56
CA GLY A 153 3.43 -1.17 2.40
C GLY A 153 2.77 -0.08 3.24
N LEU A 154 1.89 0.73 2.65
CA LEU A 154 1.13 1.75 3.39
C LEU A 154 0.23 1.15 4.48
N THR A 155 -0.45 0.04 4.21
CA THR A 155 -1.31 -0.61 5.22
C THR A 155 -0.52 -1.07 6.45
N TYR A 156 0.70 -1.57 6.27
CA TYR A 156 1.57 -1.97 7.38
C TYR A 156 2.03 -0.76 8.19
N LEU A 157 2.40 0.32 7.51
CA LEU A 157 2.84 1.56 8.16
C LEU A 157 1.72 2.20 8.99
N MET A 158 0.47 2.11 8.52
CA MET A 158 -0.69 2.56 9.27
C MET A 158 -0.85 1.81 10.61
N GLN A 159 -0.40 0.56 10.67
CA GLN A 159 -0.37 -0.26 11.88
C GLN A 159 0.97 -0.21 12.63
N GLN A 160 1.88 0.71 12.27
CA GLN A 160 3.23 0.83 12.84
C GLN A 160 4.10 -0.43 12.65
N MET A 161 3.75 -1.29 11.68
CA MET A 161 4.54 -2.46 11.26
C MET A 161 5.62 -2.02 10.27
N ASN A 162 6.57 -1.22 10.76
CA ASN A 162 7.55 -0.52 9.93
C ASN A 162 8.44 -1.46 9.10
N LYS A 163 8.78 -2.63 9.64
CA LYS A 163 9.66 -3.60 8.97
C LYS A 163 8.95 -4.21 7.75
N GLU A 164 7.75 -4.73 7.95
CA GLU A 164 6.91 -5.33 6.93
C GLU A 164 6.49 -4.30 5.86
N GLY A 165 6.23 -3.07 6.30
CA GLY A 165 5.99 -1.93 5.42
C GLY A 165 7.18 -1.65 4.51
N ALA A 166 8.39 -1.54 5.07
CA ALA A 166 9.61 -1.30 4.30
C ALA A 166 9.93 -2.48 3.35
N GLU A 167 9.73 -3.72 3.77
CA GLU A 167 9.88 -4.90 2.91
C GLU A 167 8.92 -4.87 1.70
N SER A 168 7.66 -4.48 1.93
CA SER A 168 6.67 -4.35 0.84
C SER A 168 7.03 -3.22 -0.13
N LEU A 169 7.51 -2.08 0.38
CA LEU A 169 8.00 -0.98 -0.47
C LEU A 169 9.24 -1.37 -1.29
N LYS A 170 10.14 -2.18 -0.73
CA LYS A 170 11.31 -2.72 -1.46
C LYS A 170 10.87 -3.64 -2.60
N ALA A 171 9.86 -4.49 -2.38
CA ALA A 171 9.28 -5.32 -3.45
C ALA A 171 8.68 -4.47 -4.59
N ALA A 172 8.05 -3.33 -4.26
CA ALA A 172 7.60 -2.38 -5.29
C ALA A 172 8.77 -1.82 -6.13
N CYS A 173 9.88 -1.44 -5.49
CA CYS A 173 11.09 -1.00 -6.18
C CYS A 173 11.69 -2.09 -7.09
N GLU A 174 11.72 -3.34 -6.64
CA GLU A 174 12.22 -4.48 -7.45
C GLU A 174 11.40 -4.69 -8.72
N LEU A 175 10.08 -4.56 -8.63
CA LEU A 175 9.19 -4.62 -9.78
C LEU A 175 9.40 -3.44 -10.74
N ILE A 176 9.60 -2.23 -10.22
CA ILE A 176 9.93 -1.07 -11.05
C ILE A 176 11.28 -1.27 -11.76
N ASP A 177 12.28 -1.81 -11.06
CA ASP A 177 13.59 -2.11 -11.64
C ASP A 177 13.52 -3.17 -12.74
N GLY A 178 12.70 -4.21 -12.56
CA GLY A 178 12.42 -5.19 -13.61
C GLY A 178 11.83 -4.55 -14.86
N GLU A 179 10.89 -3.60 -14.68
CA GLU A 179 10.24 -2.88 -15.77
C GLU A 179 11.21 -1.99 -16.54
N ILE A 180 12.01 -1.20 -15.81
CA ILE A 180 13.05 -0.34 -16.42
C ILE A 180 14.02 -1.18 -17.23
N LYS A 181 14.48 -2.31 -16.66
CA LYS A 181 15.44 -3.20 -17.32
C LYS A 181 14.87 -3.79 -18.62
N GLU A 182 13.64 -4.31 -18.59
CA GLU A 182 12.99 -4.84 -19.79
C GLU A 182 12.80 -3.76 -20.87
N MET A 183 12.45 -2.53 -20.46
CA MET A 183 12.34 -1.40 -21.38
C MET A 183 13.69 -1.00 -21.99
N GLN A 184 14.80 -1.14 -21.26
CA GLN A 184 16.16 -0.85 -21.73
C GLN A 184 16.75 -1.95 -22.63
N GLU A 185 16.36 -3.20 -22.43
CA GLU A 185 16.91 -4.37 -23.15
C GLU A 185 16.34 -4.58 -24.57
N CYS A 186 15.33 -3.81 -25.00
CA CYS A 186 14.90 -3.84 -26.40
C CYS A 186 16.02 -3.30 -27.33
N GLU A 187 16.40 -4.08 -28.33
CA GLU A 187 17.44 -3.76 -29.32
C GLU A 187 17.09 -2.59 -30.27
N GLU A 188 15.84 -2.11 -30.25
CA GLU A 188 15.42 -0.92 -31.01
C GLU A 188 15.85 0.37 -30.30
N GLU A 189 16.26 1.38 -31.08
CA GLU A 189 16.59 2.70 -30.54
C GLU A 189 15.47 3.20 -29.62
N LEU A 190 15.84 3.52 -28.37
CA LEU A 190 14.87 3.96 -27.37
C LEU A 190 14.17 5.24 -27.88
N SER A 191 12.91 5.08 -28.29
CA SER A 191 12.03 6.20 -28.61
C SER A 191 12.01 7.19 -27.45
N GLU A 192 11.88 8.49 -27.75
CA GLU A 192 11.77 9.55 -26.74
C GLU A 192 10.65 9.26 -25.73
N LYS A 193 9.52 8.70 -26.18
CA LYS A 193 8.42 8.24 -25.30
C LYS A 193 8.88 7.20 -24.28
N ARG A 194 9.74 6.27 -24.70
CA ARG A 194 10.26 5.20 -23.84
C ARG A 194 11.26 5.75 -22.84
N LYS A 195 12.12 6.69 -23.25
CA LYS A 195 13.06 7.39 -22.36
C LYS A 195 12.31 8.16 -21.26
N ASN A 196 11.28 8.93 -21.64
CA ASN A 196 10.45 9.64 -20.67
C ASN A 196 9.78 8.68 -19.68
N LYS A 197 9.24 7.56 -20.18
CA LYS A 197 8.60 6.56 -19.31
C LYS A 197 9.59 5.88 -18.34
N ILE A 198 10.83 5.62 -18.78
CA ILE A 198 11.90 5.13 -17.90
C ILE A 198 12.22 6.17 -16.83
N GLN A 199 12.33 7.45 -17.21
CA GLN A 199 12.58 8.53 -16.27
C GLN A 199 11.46 8.63 -15.20
N ASP A 200 10.18 8.60 -15.60
CA ASP A 200 9.06 8.62 -14.65
C ASP A 200 9.12 7.45 -13.65
N LEU A 201 9.53 6.27 -14.12
CA LEU A 201 9.70 5.08 -13.28
C LEU A 201 10.88 5.23 -12.30
N GLU A 202 12.00 5.80 -12.76
CA GLU A 202 13.15 6.10 -11.91
C GLU A 202 12.82 7.13 -10.82
N GLU A 203 12.09 8.19 -11.17
CA GLU A 203 11.60 9.19 -10.22
C GLU A 203 10.67 8.54 -9.17
N THR A 204 9.69 7.77 -9.62
CA THR A 204 8.79 7.01 -8.71
C THR A 204 9.59 6.11 -7.76
N LYS A 205 10.58 5.39 -8.27
CA LYS A 205 11.44 4.52 -7.46
C LYS A 205 12.24 5.33 -6.43
N GLN A 206 12.77 6.49 -6.80
CA GLN A 206 13.52 7.35 -5.88
C GLN A 206 12.63 7.85 -4.73
N GLU A 207 11.40 8.24 -5.03
CA GLU A 207 10.42 8.64 -4.00
C GLU A 207 10.12 7.51 -3.01
N ILE A 208 9.93 6.28 -3.52
CA ILE A 208 9.70 5.10 -2.66
C ILE A 208 10.94 4.81 -1.79
N TRP A 209 12.16 4.95 -2.33
CA TRP A 209 13.40 4.78 -1.58
C TRP A 209 13.62 5.85 -0.50
N ALA A 210 13.26 7.09 -0.77
CA ALA A 210 13.28 8.15 0.23
C ALA A 210 12.34 7.81 1.39
N LYS A 211 11.13 7.33 1.08
CA LYS A 211 10.16 6.88 2.09
C LYS A 211 10.67 5.68 2.91
N ILE A 212 11.32 4.70 2.28
CA ILE A 212 11.96 3.58 2.99
C ILE A 212 13.01 4.10 3.97
N SER A 213 13.86 5.04 3.52
CA SER A 213 14.94 5.61 4.34
C SER A 213 14.39 6.35 5.56
N GLU A 214 13.31 7.12 5.38
CA GLU A 214 12.61 7.83 6.48
C GLU A 214 12.05 6.84 7.52
N ILE A 215 11.44 5.73 7.07
CA ILE A 215 10.90 4.69 7.96
C ILE A 215 12.02 4.05 8.78
N GLU A 216 13.13 3.70 8.13
CA GLU A 216 14.30 3.07 8.78
C GLU A 216 14.98 4.01 9.77
N GLU A 217 15.13 5.30 9.43
CA GLU A 217 15.66 6.33 10.33
C GLU A 217 14.77 6.53 11.56
N THR A 218 13.46 6.67 11.36
CA THR A 218 12.48 6.80 12.44
C THR A 218 12.51 5.59 13.36
N GLN A 219 12.60 4.38 12.81
CA GLN A 219 12.71 3.15 13.60
C GLN A 219 14.02 3.10 14.40
N ALA A 220 15.14 3.48 13.80
CA ALA A 220 16.44 3.53 14.47
C ALA A 220 16.42 4.53 15.64
N GLN A 221 15.82 5.70 15.43
CA GLN A 221 15.68 6.73 16.45
C GLN A 221 14.82 6.24 17.63
N ASN A 222 13.65 5.65 17.36
CA ASN A 222 12.80 5.06 18.39
C ASN A 222 13.52 4.00 19.22
N VAL A 223 14.30 3.13 18.56
CA VAL A 223 15.11 2.10 19.25
C VAL A 223 16.21 2.73 20.11
N ALA A 224 16.86 3.79 19.63
CA ALA A 224 17.88 4.52 20.39
C ALA A 224 17.29 5.18 21.64
N GLU A 225 16.12 5.81 21.51
CA GLU A 225 15.41 6.45 22.63
C GLU A 225 14.97 5.44 23.70
N VAL A 226 14.39 4.30 23.29
CA VAL A 226 14.01 3.23 24.21
C VAL A 226 15.23 2.66 24.95
N ARG A 227 16.35 2.47 24.24
CA ARG A 227 17.62 2.01 24.87
C ARG A 227 18.14 3.02 25.88
N ALA A 228 18.18 4.30 25.53
CA ALA A 228 18.64 5.35 26.44
C ALA A 228 17.76 5.45 27.69
N ALA A 229 16.44 5.35 27.53
CA ALA A 229 15.50 5.32 28.64
C ALA A 229 15.71 4.10 29.56
N LEU A 230 15.91 2.91 28.98
CA LEU A 230 16.16 1.69 29.74
C LEU A 230 17.49 1.75 30.50
N ASP A 231 18.55 2.24 29.87
CA ASP A 231 19.86 2.44 30.50
C ASP A 231 19.78 3.41 31.68
N SER A 232 18.97 4.47 31.56
CA SER A 232 18.73 5.42 32.66
C SER A 232 18.00 4.80 33.85
N TYR A 233 17.16 3.79 33.63
CA TYR A 233 16.39 3.11 34.66
C TYR A 233 17.15 1.99 35.37
N ILE A 234 17.97 1.22 34.63
CA ILE A 234 18.71 0.07 35.17
C ILE A 234 19.98 0.52 35.93
N LYS A 235 20.68 1.55 35.43
CA LYS A 235 21.97 2.00 35.98
C LYS A 235 21.90 2.48 37.46
N PRO A 236 20.83 3.13 37.93
CA PRO A 236 20.65 3.46 39.35
C PRO A 236 20.42 2.23 40.26
N ILE A 237 19.88 1.12 39.73
CA ILE A 237 19.53 -0.07 40.52
C ILE A 237 20.76 -0.97 40.73
N GLY A 238 21.65 -1.07 39.73
CA GLY A 238 22.89 -1.86 39.82
C GLY A 238 24.04 -1.19 40.58
N ALA A 239 23.93 0.10 40.93
CA ALA A 239 25.00 0.86 41.60
C ALA A 239 24.89 0.88 43.15
N SER A 240 24.04 0.03 43.74
CA SER A 240 23.79 -0.01 45.20
C SER A 240 24.14 -1.33 45.88
N THR A 241 25.09 -2.09 45.34
CA THR A 241 25.82 -3.13 46.10
C THR A 241 27.26 -3.18 45.59
N ASP A 242 28.20 -3.11 46.54
CA ASP A 242 29.67 -2.99 46.44
C ASP A 242 30.17 -1.53 46.54
N SER A 243 30.94 -1.11 47.55
CA SER A 243 31.39 -1.71 48.81
C SER A 243 32.08 -0.58 49.58
N ASN A 244 31.73 -0.40 50.86
CA ASN A 244 32.59 0.25 51.84
C ASN A 244 34.00 -0.34 51.76
N GLY A 245 35.06 0.47 51.66
CA GLY A 245 36.41 -0.06 51.76
C GLY A 245 37.55 0.91 51.48
N ALA A 246 38.02 1.54 52.57
CA ALA A 246 39.37 2.10 52.76
C ALA A 246 39.74 3.39 51.99
N GLY A 247 40.04 4.42 52.78
CA GLY A 247 40.39 5.74 52.32
C GLY A 247 41.85 5.91 51.90
N SER A 248 42.11 7.06 51.31
CA SER A 248 43.45 7.62 51.21
C SER A 248 43.34 9.13 51.44
N SER A 249 43.87 9.55 52.57
CA SER A 249 44.06 10.92 52.97
C SER A 249 45.22 11.55 52.18
N THR A 250 44.95 12.62 51.45
CA THR A 250 45.98 13.62 51.14
C THR A 250 45.39 15.01 51.27
N ALA A 251 45.91 15.71 52.27
CA ALA A 251 45.68 17.11 52.56
C ALA A 251 46.44 18.03 51.59
N ALA A 252 45.83 19.18 51.32
CA ALA A 252 46.38 20.51 50.96
C ALA A 252 45.32 21.16 50.05
N GLY A 253 44.58 22.19 50.45
CA GLY A 253 45.02 23.39 51.14
C GLY A 253 45.00 24.53 50.12
N SER A 254 43.92 25.31 50.06
CA SER A 254 43.96 26.74 49.77
C SER A 254 42.57 27.36 49.92
N ALA A 255 42.55 28.43 50.70
CA ALA A 255 41.40 29.26 50.99
C ALA A 255 41.16 30.28 49.87
N SER A 256 39.90 30.52 49.54
CA SER A 256 39.43 31.87 49.21
C SER A 256 37.92 31.96 49.43
N THR A 257 37.56 32.98 50.16
CA THR A 257 36.26 33.44 50.64
C THR A 257 35.34 33.96 49.54
N VAL A 258 34.01 33.87 49.79
CA VAL A 258 32.92 34.86 49.59
C VAL A 258 31.71 34.39 48.78
N GLY A 259 30.51 34.71 49.29
CA GLY A 259 29.22 34.72 48.55
C GLY A 259 28.25 33.63 49.01
N ALA A 260 27.51 33.82 50.11
CA ALA A 260 26.19 34.45 50.15
C ALA A 260 25.01 33.51 49.80
N SER A 261 24.26 33.20 50.86
CA SER A 261 22.79 33.26 50.92
C SER A 261 21.92 32.11 50.41
N SER A 262 21.14 31.62 51.39
CA SER A 262 19.73 31.17 51.33
C SER A 262 19.39 29.92 50.54
N SER A 263 19.37 28.83 51.29
CA SER A 263 18.45 27.71 51.16
C SER A 263 16.98 28.14 50.93
N SER A 264 16.39 27.72 49.80
CA SER A 264 14.98 27.36 49.77
C SER A 264 14.81 26.06 48.97
N ALA A 265 14.60 24.97 49.72
CA ALA A 265 14.17 23.71 49.18
C ALA A 265 12.80 23.89 48.51
N ALA A 266 12.76 23.81 47.19
CA ALA A 266 11.50 23.74 46.45
C ALA A 266 10.83 22.40 46.76
N LYS A 267 9.78 22.45 47.58
CA LYS A 267 8.84 21.35 47.75
C LYS A 267 7.97 21.23 46.48
N PRO A 268 7.52 20.04 46.09
CA PRO A 268 6.65 19.85 44.94
C PRO A 268 5.33 20.62 45.12
N THR A 269 4.89 21.30 44.06
CA THR A 269 3.68 22.12 44.04
C THR A 269 2.43 21.23 44.05
N ASP A 270 1.55 21.46 45.02
CA ASP A 270 0.28 20.75 45.18
C ASP A 270 -0.69 21.06 44.03
N ILE A 271 -0.95 20.09 43.16
CA ILE A 271 -1.84 20.18 41.99
C ILE A 271 -3.30 19.79 42.27
N SER A 272 -3.72 19.67 43.54
CA SER A 272 -5.09 19.26 43.92
C SER A 272 -6.20 20.15 43.35
N HIS A 273 -5.86 21.35 42.89
CA HIS A 273 -6.74 22.30 42.22
C HIS A 273 -7.06 21.93 40.75
N LEU A 274 -6.31 21.03 40.12
CA LEU A 274 -6.60 20.52 38.77
C LEU A 274 -7.66 19.41 38.75
N ILE A 275 -8.02 18.86 39.91
CA ILE A 275 -9.05 17.83 40.03
C ILE A 275 -10.40 18.52 40.19
N LYS A 276 -11.13 18.71 39.07
CA LYS A 276 -12.56 19.08 39.10
C LYS A 276 -13.35 17.97 39.79
N ARG A 277 -13.79 18.18 41.03
CA ARG A 277 -14.72 17.27 41.70
C ARG A 277 -16.06 17.30 40.97
N LYS A 278 -16.48 16.14 40.47
CA LYS A 278 -17.79 15.90 39.88
C LYS A 278 -18.87 16.19 40.93
N LYS A 279 -19.79 17.11 40.63
CA LYS A 279 -20.97 17.40 41.45
C LYS A 279 -21.84 16.13 41.48
N PRO A 280 -22.28 15.63 42.66
CA PRO A 280 -23.23 14.52 42.70
C PRO A 280 -24.58 15.02 42.17
N SER A 281 -25.06 14.44 41.08
CA SER A 281 -26.45 14.57 40.65
C SER A 281 -27.29 13.57 41.44
N GLU A 282 -28.11 14.08 42.35
CA GLU A 282 -29.11 13.35 43.10
C GLU A 282 -30.40 13.23 42.26
N ASN A 283 -30.88 11.98 42.11
CA ASN A 283 -32.24 11.52 41.78
C ASN A 283 -32.96 12.03 40.51
N ALA A 284 -33.88 11.31 39.87
CA ALA A 284 -34.29 9.91 39.72
C ALA A 284 -35.65 10.00 38.99
N GLU A 285 -35.90 9.08 38.05
CA GLU A 285 -37.23 8.67 37.53
C GLU A 285 -37.98 9.67 36.62
N SER A 286 -38.37 9.31 35.40
CA SER A 286 -39.46 8.35 35.18
C SER A 286 -39.64 7.95 33.71
N GLU A 287 -40.01 6.67 33.55
CA GLU A 287 -40.93 6.06 32.55
C GLU A 287 -40.68 6.28 31.04
N VAL A 288 -40.31 5.21 30.30
CA VAL A 288 -41.17 4.16 29.72
C VAL A 288 -42.08 4.69 28.60
N GLY A 289 -41.77 4.28 27.37
CA GLY A 289 -42.60 4.52 26.19
C GLY A 289 -42.18 3.62 25.04
N ALA A 290 -42.53 2.33 25.14
CA ALA A 290 -42.39 1.35 24.07
C ALA A 290 -43.37 1.63 22.91
N SER A 291 -42.93 1.46 21.65
CA SER A 291 -43.76 0.80 20.63
C SER A 291 -43.05 0.47 19.32
N PRO A 292 -43.55 -0.54 18.55
CA PRO A 292 -42.76 -1.40 17.68
C PRO A 292 -43.07 -1.25 16.17
N ALA A 293 -42.36 -2.05 15.38
CA ALA A 293 -42.39 -2.16 13.93
C ALA A 293 -43.68 -2.76 13.30
N LYS A 294 -43.83 -2.48 11.98
CA LYS A 294 -44.57 -3.17 10.88
C LYS A 294 -46.11 -3.07 10.80
N ARG A 295 -46.60 -2.41 9.74
CA ARG A 295 -47.25 -3.02 8.53
C ARG A 295 -47.86 -1.94 7.60
N PRO A 296 -47.77 -2.08 6.26
CA PRO A 296 -48.74 -1.53 5.31
C PRO A 296 -49.70 -2.63 4.81
N THR A 297 -51.01 -2.35 4.77
CA THR A 297 -51.99 -2.93 3.84
C THR A 297 -53.36 -2.29 4.06
N ALA A 298 -53.80 -1.47 3.09
CA ALA A 298 -55.12 -1.48 2.45
C ALA A 298 -55.12 -0.40 1.35
#